data_AF-A0A239N3A5-F1
#
_entry.id   AF-A0A239N3A5-F1
#
_cell.length_a   1.000
_cell.length_b   1.000
_cell.length_c   1.000
_cell.angle_alpha   90.00
_cell.angle_beta   90.00
_cell.angle_gamma   90.00
#
_symmetry.space_group_name_H-M   'P 1'
#
loop_
_entity.id
_entity.type
_entity.pdbx_description
1 polymer ?
#
loop_
_entity_poly.entity_id
_entity_poly.type
_entity_poly.pdbx_seq_one_letter_code
_entity_poly.pdbx_strand_id
1 'polypeptide(L)'
;MTDVQFTLFDTAIGRCGIAWADRGIVAVQLPQPDEKQTRVRIKQRHADIVEAAPPPAIQAAIDGIVELMSGKPVDLLDIDLDLSDVPEFNRNVYAIARQIPPGATLTYGDIAKKLGGVELSRNVGQAMGQNPCPVIVPCHRVLAAGGKPGGFSANGGVETKLKMLAIEGAYVNHTPSLFD
;
A
#
# COMPACT_ATOMS: atom_id res chain seq x y z
N MET A 1 -19.29 14.84 -9.02
CA MET A 1 -18.91 13.47 -8.65
C MET A 1 -17.93 13.02 -9.69
N THR A 2 -16.74 12.60 -9.30
CA THR A 2 -15.79 12.04 -10.25
C THR A 2 -16.19 10.59 -10.47
N ASP A 3 -16.39 10.19 -11.71
CA ASP A 3 -16.75 8.80 -12.03
C ASP A 3 -15.54 7.92 -11.71
N VAL A 4 -15.61 7.21 -10.59
CA VAL A 4 -14.55 6.29 -10.19
C VAL A 4 -14.80 4.95 -10.89
N GLN A 5 -13.75 4.42 -11.50
CA GLN A 5 -13.75 3.10 -12.11
C GLN A 5 -12.81 2.18 -11.35
N PHE A 6 -13.01 0.87 -11.47
CA PHE A 6 -12.09 -0.11 -10.91
C PHE A 6 -11.93 -1.34 -11.80
N THR A 7 -10.89 -2.12 -11.51
CA THR A 7 -10.73 -3.47 -12.03
C THR A 7 -10.07 -4.36 -10.98
N LEU A 8 -10.20 -5.68 -11.14
CA LEU A 8 -9.51 -6.68 -10.33
C LEU A 8 -8.37 -7.31 -11.14
N PHE A 9 -7.27 -7.63 -10.47
CA PHE A 9 -6.08 -8.21 -11.08
C PHE A 9 -5.37 -9.17 -10.13
N ASP A 10 -4.62 -10.12 -10.67
CA ASP A 10 -3.93 -11.14 -9.88
C ASP A 10 -2.52 -10.71 -9.51
N THR A 11 -2.09 -11.07 -8.30
CA THR A 11 -0.71 -10.94 -7.83
C THR A 11 -0.30 -12.21 -7.09
N ALA A 12 0.99 -12.39 -6.79
CA ALA A 12 1.46 -13.54 -5.99
C ALA A 12 0.93 -13.56 -4.54
N ILE A 13 0.35 -12.45 -4.06
CA ILE A 13 -0.29 -12.38 -2.74
C ILE A 13 -1.80 -12.59 -2.79
N GLY A 14 -2.40 -12.73 -3.99
CA GLY A 14 -3.82 -12.94 -4.22
C GLY A 14 -4.43 -11.92 -5.18
N ARG A 15 -5.75 -11.97 -5.33
CA ARG A 15 -6.50 -11.09 -6.24
C ARG A 15 -6.79 -9.73 -5.61
N CYS A 16 -6.17 -8.71 -6.17
CA CYS A 16 -6.25 -7.31 -5.75
C CYS A 16 -7.30 -6.55 -6.57
N GLY A 17 -7.60 -5.32 -6.16
CA GLY A 17 -8.33 -4.35 -6.95
C GLY A 17 -7.60 -3.01 -7.02
N ILE A 18 -7.82 -2.26 -8.09
CA ILE A 18 -7.32 -0.89 -8.26
C ILE A 18 -8.47 -0.01 -8.73
N ALA A 19 -8.60 1.17 -8.16
CA ALA A 19 -9.61 2.16 -8.51
C ALA A 19 -8.96 3.48 -8.93
N TRP A 20 -9.52 4.11 -9.94
CA TRP A 20 -9.01 5.34 -10.52
C TRP A 20 -10.12 6.32 -10.89
N ALA A 21 -9.71 7.58 -10.98
CA ALA A 21 -10.47 8.72 -11.46
C ALA A 21 -9.65 9.45 -12.52
N ASP A 22 -10.16 10.54 -13.09
CA ASP A 22 -9.49 11.30 -14.16
C ASP A 22 -8.07 11.79 -13.79
N ARG A 23 -7.81 12.03 -12.50
CA ARG A 23 -6.53 12.55 -12.00
C ARG A 23 -5.54 11.47 -11.56
N GLY A 24 -5.93 10.20 -11.56
CA GLY A 24 -5.06 9.10 -11.15
C GLY A 24 -5.74 8.07 -10.23
N ILE A 25 -4.90 7.25 -9.59
CA ILE A 25 -5.36 6.15 -8.73
C ILE A 25 -5.81 6.70 -7.38
N VAL A 26 -7.02 6.32 -6.99
CA VAL A 26 -7.66 6.74 -5.71
C VAL A 26 -7.64 5.64 -4.66
N ALA A 27 -7.53 4.37 -5.07
CA ALA A 27 -7.42 3.26 -4.12
C ALA A 27 -6.75 2.01 -4.72
N VAL A 28 -6.10 1.25 -3.83
CA VAL A 28 -5.68 -0.13 -4.07
C VAL A 28 -6.28 -1.02 -2.99
N GLN A 29 -6.89 -2.12 -3.39
CA GLN A 29 -7.47 -3.11 -2.49
C GLN A 29 -6.60 -4.36 -2.49
N LEU A 30 -5.94 -4.63 -1.36
CA LEU A 30 -5.25 -5.89 -1.13
C LEU A 30 -6.24 -7.07 -1.09
N PRO A 31 -5.78 -8.31 -1.31
CA PRO A 31 -6.66 -9.46 -1.42
C PRO A 31 -7.47 -9.72 -0.15
N GLN A 32 -8.75 -10.07 -0.35
CA GLN A 32 -9.61 -10.71 0.66
C GLN A 32 -9.54 -12.23 0.49
N PRO A 33 -10.20 -13.03 1.36
CA PRO A 33 -10.18 -14.49 1.23
C PRO A 33 -10.66 -15.02 -0.14
N ASP A 34 -11.51 -14.26 -0.83
CA ASP A 34 -11.97 -14.57 -2.18
C ASP A 34 -12.22 -13.31 -3.03
N GLU A 35 -12.36 -13.49 -4.35
CA GLU A 35 -12.60 -12.41 -5.30
C GLU A 35 -13.87 -11.61 -4.99
N LYS A 36 -14.95 -12.29 -4.57
CA LYS A 36 -16.24 -11.65 -4.28
C LYS A 36 -16.06 -10.64 -3.14
N GLN A 37 -15.34 -11.01 -2.09
CA GLN A 37 -15.02 -10.13 -0.97
C GLN A 37 -14.08 -9.00 -1.38
N THR A 38 -13.07 -9.25 -2.21
CA THR A 38 -12.21 -8.18 -2.76
C THR A 38 -13.05 -7.17 -3.54
N ARG A 39 -13.95 -7.63 -4.42
CA ARG A 39 -14.86 -6.79 -5.21
C ARG A 39 -15.79 -5.97 -4.32
N VAL A 40 -16.39 -6.58 -3.31
CA VAL A 40 -17.26 -5.87 -2.36
C VAL A 40 -16.47 -4.79 -1.63
N ARG A 41 -15.25 -5.10 -1.18
CA ARG A 41 -14.46 -4.18 -0.37
C ARG A 41 -14.01 -2.95 -1.15
N ILE A 42 -13.58 -3.09 -2.40
CA ILE A 42 -13.23 -1.93 -3.23
C ILE A 42 -14.46 -1.08 -3.56
N LYS A 43 -15.62 -1.72 -3.80
CA LYS A 43 -16.90 -1.03 -4.01
C LYS A 43 -17.37 -0.24 -2.80
N GLN A 44 -17.12 -0.70 -1.58
CA GLN A 44 -17.52 -0.01 -0.35
C GLN A 44 -16.79 1.32 -0.10
N ARG A 45 -15.67 1.57 -0.78
CA ARG A 45 -14.85 2.78 -0.55
C ARG A 45 -15.29 3.99 -1.36
N HIS A 46 -16.04 3.77 -2.43
CA HIS A 46 -16.47 4.82 -3.35
C HIS A 46 -17.94 4.58 -3.73
N ALA A 47 -18.77 5.62 -3.59
CA ALA A 47 -20.13 5.58 -4.08
C ALA A 47 -20.12 5.44 -5.62
N ASP A 48 -21.01 4.60 -6.15
CA ASP A 48 -21.28 4.47 -7.59
C ASP A 48 -20.06 4.08 -8.48
N ILE A 49 -19.12 3.33 -7.91
CA ILE A 49 -17.94 2.85 -8.65
C ILE A 49 -18.26 1.69 -9.61
N VAL A 50 -17.75 1.78 -10.85
CA VAL A 50 -18.06 0.84 -11.95
C VAL A 50 -16.83 0.02 -12.34
N GLU A 51 -17.02 -1.27 -12.64
CA GLU A 51 -15.94 -2.14 -13.12
C GLU A 51 -15.69 -1.84 -14.62
N ALA A 52 -14.44 -1.57 -14.99
CA ALA A 52 -14.06 -1.20 -16.36
C ALA A 52 -12.70 -1.77 -16.75
N ALA A 53 -12.41 -1.79 -18.05
CA ALA A 53 -11.06 -2.10 -18.53
C ALA A 53 -10.10 -0.95 -18.16
N PRO A 54 -8.90 -1.26 -17.63
CA PRO A 54 -7.95 -0.23 -17.23
C PRO A 54 -7.40 0.52 -18.47
N PRO A 55 -7.36 1.87 -18.46
CA PRO A 55 -6.64 2.62 -19.48
C PRO A 55 -5.11 2.40 -19.36
N PRO A 56 -4.30 2.78 -20.36
CA PRO A 56 -2.87 2.43 -20.41
C PRO A 56 -2.06 2.77 -19.16
N ALA A 57 -2.27 3.95 -18.56
CA ALA A 57 -1.57 4.35 -17.35
C ALA A 57 -1.92 3.46 -16.13
N ILE A 58 -3.18 3.03 -16.04
CA ILE A 58 -3.63 2.12 -14.97
C ILE A 58 -3.12 0.71 -15.23
N GLN A 59 -3.08 0.26 -16.48
CA GLN A 59 -2.48 -1.01 -16.83
C GLN A 59 -0.99 -1.04 -16.46
N ALA A 60 -0.24 0.02 -16.75
CA ALA A 60 1.18 0.12 -16.34
C ALA A 60 1.36 0.08 -14.81
N ALA A 61 0.45 0.71 -14.06
CA ALA A 61 0.44 0.62 -12.60
C ALA A 61 0.16 -0.81 -12.10
N ILE A 62 -0.80 -1.51 -12.71
CA ILE A 62 -1.10 -2.92 -12.42
C ILE A 62 0.16 -3.77 -12.68
N ASP A 63 0.78 -3.61 -13.84
CA ASP A 63 1.97 -4.39 -14.23
C ASP A 63 3.12 -4.16 -13.23
N GLY A 64 3.38 -2.91 -12.85
CA GLY A 64 4.38 -2.59 -11.82
C GLY A 64 4.09 -3.21 -10.46
N ILE A 65 2.82 -3.19 -10.01
CA ILE A 65 2.41 -3.85 -8.76
C ILE A 65 2.62 -5.37 -8.86
N VAL A 66 2.25 -5.98 -9.98
CA VAL A 66 2.42 -7.42 -10.21
C VAL A 66 3.90 -7.79 -10.17
N GLU A 67 4.75 -7.02 -10.85
CA GLU A 67 6.20 -7.21 -10.85
C GLU A 67 6.80 -7.08 -9.44
N LEU A 68 6.43 -6.05 -8.70
CA LEU A 68 6.90 -5.86 -7.32
C LEU A 68 6.45 -7.01 -6.41
N MET A 69 5.18 -7.42 -6.51
CA MET A 69 4.64 -8.56 -5.75
C MET A 69 5.18 -9.91 -6.23
N SER A 70 5.92 -9.96 -7.34
CA SER A 70 6.68 -11.13 -7.80
C SER A 70 8.16 -11.11 -7.37
N GLY A 71 8.59 -10.06 -6.66
CA GLY A 71 9.96 -9.91 -6.13
C GLY A 71 10.89 -9.05 -7.01
N LYS A 72 10.39 -8.41 -8.07
CA LYS A 72 11.21 -7.45 -8.84
C LYS A 72 11.29 -6.11 -8.09
N PRO A 73 12.45 -5.43 -8.05
CA PRO A 73 12.60 -4.19 -7.29
C PRO A 73 12.06 -2.96 -8.06
N VAL A 74 10.74 -2.90 -8.28
CA VAL A 74 10.05 -1.77 -8.94
C VAL A 74 9.65 -0.71 -7.89
N ASP A 75 9.98 0.56 -8.11
CA ASP A 75 9.76 1.63 -7.13
C ASP A 75 8.34 2.25 -7.12
N LEU A 76 7.60 2.14 -8.23
CA LEU A 76 6.25 2.67 -8.42
C LEU A 76 6.13 4.20 -8.24
N LEU A 77 7.23 4.94 -8.40
CA LEU A 77 7.25 6.40 -8.18
C LEU A 77 6.53 7.19 -9.29
N ASP A 78 6.54 6.68 -10.52
CA ASP A 78 5.88 7.31 -11.68
C ASP A 78 4.35 7.18 -11.67
N ILE A 79 3.78 6.49 -10.68
CA ILE A 79 2.33 6.32 -10.57
C ILE A 79 1.69 7.60 -9.99
N ASP A 80 0.73 8.15 -10.73
CA ASP A 80 -0.12 9.25 -10.30
C ASP A 80 -1.20 8.78 -9.33
N LEU A 81 -1.19 9.38 -8.13
CA LEU A 81 -2.19 9.16 -7.10
C LEU A 81 -3.07 10.41 -6.96
N ASP A 82 -4.39 10.23 -7.02
CA ASP A 82 -5.33 11.28 -6.65
C ASP A 82 -5.63 11.17 -5.15
N LEU A 83 -4.94 12.00 -4.37
CA LEU A 83 -5.06 12.08 -2.91
C LEU A 83 -5.78 13.37 -2.47
N SER A 84 -6.58 14.01 -3.33
CA SER A 84 -7.20 15.32 -2.98
C SER A 84 -8.03 15.26 -1.70
N ASP A 85 -8.69 14.13 -1.46
CA ASP A 85 -9.61 13.93 -0.35
C ASP A 85 -8.90 13.39 0.91
N VAL A 86 -7.58 13.16 0.82
CA VAL A 86 -6.74 12.72 1.93
C VAL A 86 -6.26 13.93 2.71
N PRO A 87 -6.33 13.95 4.07
CA PRO A 87 -5.80 15.03 4.88
C PRO A 87 -4.33 15.36 4.57
N GLU A 88 -3.96 16.64 4.64
CA GLU A 88 -2.61 17.10 4.27
C GLU A 88 -1.49 16.38 5.02
N PHE A 89 -1.65 16.20 6.34
CA PHE A 89 -0.69 15.44 7.14
C PHE A 89 -0.48 14.02 6.61
N ASN A 90 -1.57 13.32 6.25
CA ASN A 90 -1.50 11.97 5.70
C ASN A 90 -0.81 11.97 4.33
N ARG A 91 -1.08 12.95 3.46
CA ARG A 91 -0.37 13.09 2.19
C ARG A 91 1.14 13.26 2.36
N ASN A 92 1.57 14.07 3.33
CA ASN A 92 3.00 14.24 3.64
C ASN A 92 3.63 12.95 4.17
N VAL A 93 2.92 12.22 5.02
CA VAL A 93 3.33 10.89 5.48
C VAL A 93 3.47 9.91 4.29
N TYR A 94 2.51 9.89 3.36
CA TYR A 94 2.54 9.01 2.20
C TYR A 94 3.67 9.38 1.23
N ALA A 95 3.92 10.67 1.01
CA ALA A 95 5.02 11.14 0.18
C ALA A 95 6.38 10.63 0.72
N ILE A 96 6.60 10.69 2.04
CA ILE A 96 7.82 10.14 2.66
C ILE A 96 7.87 8.62 2.52
N ALA A 97 6.77 7.91 2.73
CA ALA A 97 6.73 6.46 2.65
C ALA A 97 6.99 5.93 1.23
N ARG A 98 6.50 6.63 0.18
CA ARG A 98 6.77 6.26 -1.22
C ARG A 98 8.26 6.29 -1.57
N GLN A 99 9.07 7.09 -0.87
CA GLN A 99 10.52 7.17 -1.08
C GLN A 99 11.30 6.01 -0.44
N ILE A 100 10.62 5.09 0.27
CA ILE A 100 11.28 3.90 0.83
C ILE A 100 11.40 2.86 -0.29
N PRO A 101 12.60 2.51 -0.78
CA PRO A 101 12.75 1.57 -1.88
C PRO A 101 12.32 0.14 -1.48
N PRO A 102 11.98 -0.74 -2.45
CA PRO A 102 11.79 -2.16 -2.19
C PRO A 102 12.95 -2.76 -1.41
N GLY A 103 12.66 -3.60 -0.42
CA GLY A 103 13.67 -4.25 0.42
C GLY A 103 14.20 -3.39 1.58
N ALA A 104 13.86 -2.09 1.62
CA ALA A 104 14.19 -1.20 2.72
C ALA A 104 12.99 -0.93 3.63
N THR A 105 13.27 -0.49 4.86
CA THR A 105 12.26 -0.13 5.84
C THR A 105 12.61 1.16 6.58
N LEU A 106 11.59 1.84 7.08
CA LEU A 106 11.73 2.93 8.07
C LEU A 106 10.82 2.63 9.25
N THR A 107 11.11 3.20 10.41
CA THR A 107 10.15 3.16 11.52
C THR A 107 9.14 4.31 11.45
N TYR A 108 8.01 4.19 12.14
CA TYR A 108 7.09 5.32 12.34
C TYR A 108 7.81 6.55 12.90
N GLY A 109 8.80 6.34 13.78
CA GLY A 109 9.61 7.41 14.37
C GLY A 109 10.53 8.09 13.36
N ASP A 110 11.05 7.36 12.38
CA ASP A 110 11.90 7.95 11.33
C ASP A 110 11.09 8.85 10.40
N ILE A 111 9.87 8.43 10.04
CA ILE A 111 8.95 9.29 9.28
C ILE A 111 8.52 10.50 10.12
N ALA A 112 8.20 10.30 11.40
CA ALA A 112 7.81 11.38 12.31
C ALA A 112 8.89 12.46 12.45
N LYS A 113 10.16 12.07 12.59
CA LYS A 113 11.30 13.00 12.62
C LYS A 113 11.40 13.84 11.34
N LYS A 114 11.13 13.25 10.18
CA LYS A 114 11.11 13.97 8.88
C LYS A 114 9.95 14.97 8.78
N LEU A 115 8.90 14.80 9.59
CA LEU A 115 7.71 15.68 9.64
C LEU A 115 7.75 16.73 10.74
N GLY A 116 8.81 16.77 11.56
CA GLY A 116 9.01 17.80 12.58
C GLY A 116 9.27 17.29 13.99
N GLY A 117 9.08 15.99 14.27
CA GLY A 117 9.38 15.46 15.60
C GLY A 117 8.89 14.03 15.86
N VAL A 118 9.57 13.33 16.77
CA VAL A 118 9.29 11.91 17.08
C VAL A 118 7.92 11.71 17.76
N GLU A 119 7.38 12.74 18.40
CA GLU A 119 6.04 12.77 19.01
C GLU A 119 4.92 12.51 18.00
N LEU A 120 5.17 12.76 16.70
CA LEU A 120 4.21 12.49 15.62
C LEU A 120 4.09 11.00 15.27
N SER A 121 4.90 10.11 15.85
CA SER A 121 4.93 8.67 15.50
C SER A 121 3.56 7.99 15.53
N ARG A 122 2.72 8.34 16.51
CA ARG A 122 1.37 7.78 16.63
C ARG A 122 0.47 8.27 15.50
N ASN A 123 0.56 9.55 15.13
CA ASN A 123 -0.18 10.14 14.02
C ASN A 123 0.26 9.53 12.69
N VAL A 124 1.57 9.28 12.50
CA VAL A 124 2.09 8.54 11.33
C VAL A 124 1.48 7.15 11.26
N GLY A 125 1.40 6.43 12.39
CA GLY A 125 0.77 5.10 12.45
C GLY A 125 -0.71 5.12 12.05
N GLN A 126 -1.46 6.13 12.51
CA GLN A 126 -2.87 6.32 12.13
C GLN A 126 -3.01 6.64 10.63
N ALA A 127 -2.18 7.54 10.09
CA ALA A 127 -2.14 7.86 8.67
C ALA A 127 -1.85 6.61 7.82
N MET A 128 -0.86 5.79 8.21
CA MET A 128 -0.53 4.52 7.55
C MET A 128 -1.69 3.52 7.57
N GLY A 129 -2.44 3.45 8.67
CA GLY A 129 -3.62 2.61 8.78
C GLY A 129 -4.80 3.05 7.91
N GLN A 130 -4.82 4.33 7.51
CA GLN A 130 -5.82 4.95 6.62
C GLN A 130 -5.37 5.00 5.15
N ASN A 131 -4.19 4.45 4.82
CA ASN A 131 -3.65 4.47 3.47
C ASN A 131 -4.65 3.89 2.44
N PRO A 132 -5.11 4.69 1.47
CA PRO A 132 -6.05 4.22 0.45
C PRO A 132 -5.37 3.38 -0.63
N CYS A 133 -4.07 3.55 -0.83
CA CYS A 133 -3.30 2.95 -1.93
C CYS A 133 -2.14 2.09 -1.41
N PRO A 134 -2.39 0.99 -0.65
CA PRO A 134 -1.34 0.05 -0.27
C PRO A 134 -0.55 -0.46 -1.48
N VAL A 135 0.66 -0.97 -1.24
CA VAL A 135 1.68 -1.29 -2.25
C VAL A 135 2.30 -0.04 -2.89
N ILE A 136 1.51 0.82 -3.54
CA ILE A 136 2.01 2.07 -4.15
C ILE A 136 2.49 3.05 -3.08
N VAL A 137 1.69 3.24 -2.03
CA VAL A 137 2.14 3.80 -0.76
C VAL A 137 2.50 2.59 0.13
N PRO A 138 3.79 2.31 0.34
CA PRO A 138 4.23 1.04 0.87
C PRO A 138 4.17 1.01 2.40
N CYS A 139 2.96 1.05 2.97
CA CYS A 139 2.76 1.05 4.42
C CYS A 139 3.29 -0.24 5.10
N HIS A 140 3.49 -1.32 4.33
CA HIS A 140 4.16 -2.53 4.82
C HIS A 140 5.66 -2.32 5.11
N ARG A 141 6.32 -1.35 4.45
CA ARG A 141 7.73 -0.97 4.69
C ARG A 141 7.93 -0.11 5.95
N VAL A 142 6.85 0.30 6.62
CA VAL A 142 6.92 1.14 7.83
C VAL A 142 6.73 0.31 9.09
N LEU A 143 7.77 0.21 9.92
CA LEU A 143 7.84 -0.68 11.08
C LEU A 143 7.64 0.05 12.41
N ALA A 144 7.34 -0.71 13.45
CA ALA A 144 7.42 -0.23 14.82
C ALA A 144 8.88 -0.08 15.28
N ALA A 145 9.09 0.61 16.40
CA ALA A 145 10.42 0.80 16.99
C ALA A 145 11.14 -0.55 17.22
N GLY A 146 12.46 -0.55 16.99
CA GLY A 146 13.29 -1.76 17.09
C GLY A 146 13.15 -2.73 15.91
N GLY A 147 12.54 -2.32 14.80
CA GLY A 147 12.37 -3.16 13.61
C GLY A 147 11.28 -4.23 13.76
N LYS A 148 10.34 -4.01 14.69
CA LYS A 148 9.20 -4.92 14.90
C LYS A 148 8.14 -4.67 13.82
N PRO A 149 7.39 -5.70 13.39
CA PRO A 149 6.38 -5.54 12.34
C PRO A 149 5.34 -4.46 12.63
N GLY A 150 4.94 -4.27 13.89
CA GLY A 150 3.83 -3.38 14.24
C GLY A 150 2.48 -3.91 13.73
N GLY A 151 1.49 -3.04 13.58
CA GLY A 151 0.17 -3.41 13.04
C GLY A 151 0.09 -3.31 11.51
N PHE A 152 -0.93 -3.97 10.94
CA PHE A 152 -1.28 -3.86 9.52
C PHE A 152 -2.79 -4.03 9.33
N SER A 153 -3.43 -3.09 8.64
CA SER A 153 -4.89 -3.03 8.51
C SER A 153 -5.47 -3.93 7.40
N ALA A 154 -4.63 -4.59 6.60
CA ALA A 154 -5.09 -5.47 5.54
C ALA A 154 -5.64 -6.79 6.08
N ASN A 155 -6.39 -7.52 5.24
CA ASN A 155 -6.74 -8.91 5.53
C ASN A 155 -5.45 -9.74 5.75
N GLY A 156 -5.47 -10.65 6.71
CA GLY A 156 -4.28 -11.39 7.19
C GLY A 156 -3.34 -10.58 8.09
N GLY A 157 -3.60 -9.28 8.30
CA GLY A 157 -2.90 -8.45 9.27
C GLY A 157 -1.37 -8.50 9.11
N VAL A 158 -0.67 -8.75 10.21
CA VAL A 158 0.80 -8.75 10.26
C VAL A 158 1.41 -9.83 9.35
N GLU A 159 0.74 -10.96 9.14
CA GLU A 159 1.24 -12.02 8.25
C GLU A 159 1.34 -11.53 6.80
N THR A 160 0.33 -10.83 6.31
CA THR A 160 0.35 -10.20 4.98
C THR A 160 1.49 -9.20 4.85
N LYS A 161 1.72 -8.38 5.88
CA LYS A 161 2.84 -7.43 5.91
C LYS A 161 4.19 -8.13 5.81
N LEU A 162 4.39 -9.17 6.61
CA LEU A 162 5.64 -9.96 6.61
C LEU A 162 5.85 -10.67 5.27
N LYS A 163 4.79 -11.23 4.67
CA LYS A 163 4.85 -11.84 3.34
C LYS A 163 5.30 -10.82 2.28
N MET A 164 4.73 -9.62 2.28
CA MET A 164 5.13 -8.55 1.35
C MET A 164 6.58 -8.11 1.55
N LEU A 165 7.02 -7.95 2.80
CA LEU A 165 8.42 -7.63 3.12
C LEU A 165 9.37 -8.73 2.66
N ALA A 166 9.01 -10.00 2.85
CA ALA A 166 9.80 -11.14 2.41
C ALA A 166 9.92 -11.21 0.87
N ILE A 167 8.84 -10.94 0.14
CA ILE A 167 8.85 -10.86 -1.33
C ILE A 167 9.86 -9.81 -1.82
N GLU A 168 9.92 -8.66 -1.13
CA GLU A 168 10.85 -7.59 -1.47
C GLU A 168 12.27 -7.81 -0.94
N GLY A 169 12.53 -8.89 -0.20
CA GLY A 169 13.84 -9.17 0.41
C GLY A 169 14.19 -8.29 1.62
N ALA A 170 13.21 -7.68 2.27
CA ALA A 170 13.42 -6.83 3.44
C ALA A 170 13.66 -7.66 4.72
N TYR A 171 14.61 -7.22 5.54
CA TYR A 171 14.88 -7.82 6.85
C TYR A 171 13.98 -7.23 7.93
N VAL A 172 13.40 -8.08 8.77
CA VAL A 172 12.58 -7.69 9.93
C VAL A 172 13.15 -8.39 11.17
N ASN A 173 13.28 -7.67 12.28
CA ASN A 173 13.75 -8.23 13.55
C ASN A 173 12.68 -9.11 14.20
N HIS A 174 12.22 -10.14 13.49
CA HIS A 174 11.34 -11.23 13.95
C HIS A 174 11.04 -12.28 12.86
N THR A 175 11.72 -12.26 11.72
CA THR A 175 11.66 -13.42 10.82
C THR A 175 12.43 -14.54 11.51
N PRO A 176 11.81 -15.67 11.91
CA PRO A 176 12.62 -16.84 12.21
C PRO A 176 13.42 -17.10 10.94
N SER A 177 14.74 -17.12 11.07
CA SER A 177 15.59 -17.55 9.98
C SER A 177 15.08 -18.94 9.59
N LEU A 178 14.95 -19.23 8.28
CA LEU A 178 14.66 -20.58 7.79
C LEU A 178 15.76 -21.60 8.18
N PHE A 179 16.77 -21.16 8.93
CA PHE A 179 17.94 -21.88 9.39
C PHE A 179 18.19 -21.75 10.91
N ASP A 180 17.23 -21.27 11.71
CA ASP A 180 17.29 -21.30 13.18
C ASP A 180 16.49 -22.47 13.76
#